data_AF-A0A2V2EM18-F1
#
_entry.id   AF-A0A2V2EM18-F1
#
_cell.length_a   1.000
_cell.length_b   1.000
_cell.length_c   1.000
_cell.angle_alpha   90.00
_cell.angle_beta   90.00
_cell.angle_gamma   90.00
#
_symmetry.space_group_name_H-M   'P 1'
#
loop_
_entity.id
_entity.type
_entity.pdbx_description
1 polymer ?
#
loop_
_entity_poly.entity_id
_entity_poly.type
_entity_poly.pdbx_seq_one_letter_code
_entity_poly.pdbx_strand_id
1 'polypeptide(L)'
;MADVIKLSVFAVICCAITLTVRAYRPELAQQAAVAAGAMVLIYAMEKLGGIFGEIKTMLETYGVPSELLTVLIKLTGIVYLVQFAADACRDANETAIAGRVELAGRIMIVSLCIPCIKQAMDMIARLMEGAG
;
A
#
# COMPACT_ATOMS: atom_id res chain seq x y z
N MET A 1 11.61 -17.30 3.69
CA MET A 1 11.52 -17.36 5.17
C MET A 1 12.50 -16.40 5.85
N ALA A 2 13.78 -16.35 5.46
CA ALA A 2 14.78 -15.45 6.07
C ALA A 2 14.36 -13.97 6.10
N ASP A 3 13.70 -13.48 5.04
CA ASP A 3 13.26 -12.08 4.95
C ASP A 3 12.18 -11.72 5.97
N VAL A 4 11.26 -12.65 6.24
CA VAL A 4 10.19 -12.46 7.24
C VAL A 4 10.80 -12.44 8.63
N ILE A 5 11.74 -13.34 8.92
CA ILE A 5 12.45 -13.38 10.20
C ILE A 5 13.21 -12.07 10.44
N LYS A 6 13.95 -11.56 9.44
CA LYS A 6 14.67 -10.28 9.53
C LYS A 6 13.73 -9.12 9.82
N LEU A 7 12.60 -9.06 9.10
CA LEU A 7 11.60 -8.01 9.30
C LEU A 7 10.99 -8.06 10.70
N SER A 8 10.61 -9.25 11.18
CA SER A 8 10.01 -9.44 12.50
C SER A 8 10.98 -9.05 13.62
N VAL A 9 12.25 -9.48 13.53
CA VAL A 9 13.26 -9.13 14.52
C VAL A 9 13.54 -7.62 14.53
N PHE A 10 13.67 -7.00 13.36
CA PHE A 10 13.84 -5.56 13.23
C PHE A 10 12.68 -4.78 13.87
N ALA A 11 11.43 -5.18 13.58
CA ALA A 11 10.25 -4.54 14.16
C ALA A 11 10.21 -4.64 15.69
N VAL A 12 10.56 -5.80 16.26
CA VAL A 12 10.61 -6.01 17.71
C VAL A 12 11.68 -5.13 18.36
N ILE A 13 12.88 -5.03 17.75
CA ILE A 13 13.95 -4.16 18.24
C ILE A 13 13.53 -2.69 18.20
N CYS A 14 12.98 -2.22 17.09
CA CYS A 14 12.47 -0.86 16.97
C CYS A 14 11.40 -0.56 18.02
N CYS A 15 10.48 -1.49 18.27
CA CYS A 15 9.45 -1.37 19.29
C CYS A 15 10.05 -1.23 20.70
N ALA A 16 11.03 -2.05 21.07
CA ALA A 16 11.71 -1.94 22.35
C ALA A 16 12.42 -0.57 22.53
N ILE A 17 13.06 -0.07 21.47
CA ILE A 17 13.72 1.25 21.47
C ILE A 17 12.69 2.37 21.60
N THR A 18 11.60 2.36 20.84
CA THR A 18 10.58 3.41 20.95
C THR A 18 9.89 3.42 22.30
N LEU A 19 9.63 2.25 22.91
CA LEU A 19 9.08 2.17 24.28
C LEU A 19 10.02 2.78 25.31
N THR A 20 11.33 2.50 25.24
CA THR A 20 12.30 3.09 26.16
C THR A 20 12.45 4.60 25.96
N VAL A 21 12.52 5.09 24.72
CA VAL A 21 12.57 6.53 24.43
C VAL A 21 11.31 7.24 24.91
N ARG A 22 10.13 6.60 24.79
CA ARG A 22 8.84 7.18 25.22
C ARG A 22 8.82 7.48 26.72
N ALA A 23 9.56 6.73 27.53
CA ALA A 23 9.68 6.96 28.97
C ALA A 23 10.47 8.25 29.32
N TYR A 24 11.40 8.68 28.45
CA TYR A 24 12.21 9.88 28.68
C TYR A 24 11.71 11.11 27.90
N ARG A 25 11.36 10.93 26.61
CA ARG A 25 10.96 11.97 25.68
C ARG A 25 9.87 11.45 24.72
N PRO A 26 8.58 11.58 25.06
CA PRO A 26 7.48 11.02 24.27
C PRO A 26 7.40 11.57 22.83
N GLU A 27 7.75 12.86 22.64
CA GLU A 27 7.78 13.49 21.31
C GLU A 27 8.80 12.82 20.36
N LEU A 28 9.99 12.51 20.86
CA LEU A 28 11.03 11.82 20.09
C LEU A 28 10.65 10.36 19.82
N ALA A 29 9.94 9.71 20.75
CA ALA A 29 9.46 8.35 20.54
C ALA A 29 8.43 8.26 19.41
N GLN A 30 7.58 9.27 19.26
CA GLN A 30 6.61 9.32 18.16
C GLN A 30 7.31 9.49 16.80
N GLN A 31 8.31 10.38 16.71
CA GLN A 31 9.11 10.52 15.49
C GLN A 31 9.85 9.23 15.14
N ALA A 32 10.44 8.57 16.14
CA ALA A 32 11.13 7.30 15.97
C ALA A 32 10.17 6.16 15.56
N ALA A 33 8.95 6.12 16.07
CA ALA A 33 7.94 5.13 15.69
C ALA A 33 7.51 5.30 14.23
N VAL A 34 7.26 6.54 13.78
CA VAL A 34 6.95 6.83 12.38
C VAL A 34 8.11 6.46 11.46
N ALA A 35 9.35 6.78 11.84
CA ALA A 35 10.53 6.41 11.07
C ALA A 35 10.72 4.88 10.98
N ALA A 36 10.53 4.16 12.09
CA ALA A 36 10.59 2.70 12.13
C ALA A 36 9.51 2.07 11.24
N GLY A 37 8.27 2.53 11.34
CA GLY A 37 7.17 2.06 10.49
C GLY A 37 7.41 2.37 9.01
N ALA A 38 7.97 3.54 8.67
CA ALA A 38 8.32 3.88 7.29
C ALA A 38 9.39 2.94 6.73
N MET A 39 10.42 2.59 7.51
CA MET A 39 11.44 1.62 7.09
C MET A 39 10.84 0.22 6.84
N VAL A 40 9.96 -0.24 7.73
CA VAL A 40 9.22 -1.50 7.56
C VAL A 40 8.37 -1.48 6.29
N LEU A 41 7.70 -0.36 6.02
CA LEU A 41 6.86 -0.20 4.84
C LEU A 41 7.68 -0.23 3.54
N ILE A 42 8.82 0.48 3.49
CA ILE A 42 9.73 0.47 2.33
C ILE A 42 10.22 -0.94 2.05
N TYR A 43 10.65 -1.67 3.08
CA TYR A 43 11.10 -3.06 2.93
C TYR A 43 9.98 -3.97 2.39
N ALA A 44 8.74 -3.78 2.84
CA ALA A 44 7.59 -4.52 2.32
C ALA A 44 7.31 -4.18 0.84
N MET A 45 7.46 -2.91 0.45
CA MET A 45 7.25 -2.46 -0.93
C MET A 45 8.28 -3.03 -1.91
N GLU A 46 9.53 -3.22 -1.51
CA GLU A 46 10.53 -3.88 -2.35
C GLU A 46 10.11 -5.30 -2.75
N LYS A 47 9.50 -6.05 -1.83
CA LYS A 47 8.97 -7.40 -2.12
C LYS A 47 7.79 -7.38 -3.09
N LEU A 48 6.91 -6.38 -2.98
CA LEU A 48 5.81 -6.20 -3.93
C LEU A 48 6.31 -5.89 -5.35
N GLY A 49 7.41 -5.16 -5.48
CA GLY A 49 8.03 -4.86 -6.79
C GLY A 49 8.38 -6.11 -7.60
N GLY A 50 8.91 -7.15 -6.94
CA GLY A 50 9.20 -8.44 -7.58
C GLY A 50 7.95 -9.13 -8.12
N ILE A 51 6.86 -9.13 -7.35
CA ILE A 51 5.57 -9.70 -7.74
C ILE A 51 4.99 -8.96 -8.95
N PHE A 52 5.02 -7.63 -8.93
CA PHE A 52 4.55 -6.83 -10.07
C PHE A 52 5.39 -7.05 -11.33
N GLY A 53 6.69 -7.35 -11.19
CA GLY A 53 7.56 -7.74 -12.30
C GLY A 53 7.09 -9.04 -12.98
N GLU A 54 6.78 -10.07 -12.20
CA GLU A 54 6.26 -11.34 -12.73
C GLU A 54 4.89 -11.15 -13.41
N ILE A 55 3.98 -10.39 -12.78
CA ILE A 55 2.68 -10.08 -13.37
C ILE A 55 2.85 -9.33 -14.70
N LYS A 56 3.80 -8.40 -14.78
CA LYS A 56 4.09 -7.67 -16.03
C LYS A 56 4.47 -8.62 -17.16
N THR A 57 5.39 -9.56 -16.90
CA THR A 57 5.81 -10.56 -17.90
C THR A 57 4.65 -11.44 -18.36
N MET A 58 3.75 -11.82 -17.45
CA MET A 58 2.52 -12.55 -17.81
C MET A 58 1.61 -11.71 -18.71
N LEU A 59 1.33 -10.46 -18.32
CA LEU A 59 0.45 -9.57 -19.09
C LEU A 59 0.98 -9.30 -20.51
N GLU A 60 2.30 -9.12 -20.65
CA GLU A 60 2.96 -8.97 -21.96
C GLU A 60 2.80 -10.22 -22.83
N THR A 61 2.90 -11.41 -22.23
CA THR A 61 2.76 -12.69 -22.94
C THR A 61 1.33 -12.90 -23.47
N TYR A 62 0.31 -12.46 -22.72
CA TYR A 62 -1.09 -12.61 -23.08
C TYR A 62 -1.69 -11.40 -23.82
N GLY A 63 -0.88 -10.38 -24.14
CA GLY A 63 -1.31 -9.18 -24.86
C GLY A 63 -2.29 -8.30 -24.08
N VAL A 64 -2.29 -8.37 -22.74
CA VAL A 64 -3.18 -7.59 -21.88
C VAL A 64 -2.62 -6.17 -21.72
N PRO A 65 -3.46 -5.12 -21.78
CA PRO A 65 -3.00 -3.74 -21.61
C PRO A 65 -2.29 -3.52 -20.27
N SER A 66 -1.09 -2.93 -20.33
CA SER A 66 -0.27 -2.56 -19.16
C SER A 66 -0.94 -1.53 -18.23
N GLU A 67 -2.02 -0.91 -18.71
CA GLU A 67 -2.85 0.00 -17.94
C GLU A 67 -3.50 -0.70 -16.73
N LEU A 68 -3.87 -1.98 -16.85
CA LEU A 68 -4.41 -2.76 -15.73
C LEU A 68 -3.37 -2.94 -14.61
N LEU A 69 -2.12 -3.23 -14.98
CA LEU A 69 -1.01 -3.32 -14.02
C LEU A 69 -0.79 -1.97 -13.31
N THR A 70 -0.89 -0.87 -14.05
CA THR A 70 -0.74 0.47 -13.51
C THR A 70 -1.83 0.78 -12.48
N VAL A 71 -3.08 0.39 -12.75
CA VAL A 71 -4.19 0.56 -11.80
C VAL A 71 -3.98 -0.30 -10.56
N LEU A 72 -3.55 -1.57 -10.72
CA LEU A 72 -3.25 -2.46 -9.60
C LEU A 72 -2.17 -1.87 -8.68
N ILE A 73 -1.05 -1.42 -9.24
CA ILE A 73 0.04 -0.80 -8.47
C ILE A 73 -0.45 0.44 -7.71
N LYS A 74 -1.24 1.31 -8.37
CA LYS A 74 -1.80 2.52 -7.73
C LYS A 74 -2.72 2.16 -6.57
N LEU A 75 -3.62 1.19 -6.77
CA LEU A 75 -4.57 0.78 -5.74
C LEU A 75 -3.84 0.19 -4.53
N THR A 76 -2.90 -0.72 -4.75
CA THR A 76 -2.08 -1.32 -3.69
C THR A 76 -1.28 -0.26 -2.94
N GLY A 77 -0.65 0.68 -3.67
CA GLY A 77 0.10 1.78 -3.06
C GLY A 77 -0.77 2.67 -2.18
N ILE A 78 -1.96 3.06 -2.63
CA ILE A 78 -2.90 3.88 -1.84
C ILE A 78 -3.29 3.17 -0.55
N VAL A 79 -3.67 1.89 -0.61
CA VAL A 79 -4.09 1.13 0.58
C VAL A 79 -3.00 1.12 1.64
N TYR A 80 -1.76 0.79 1.25
CA TYR A 80 -0.65 0.71 2.21
C TYR A 80 -0.24 2.07 2.78
N LEU A 81 -0.19 3.11 1.94
CA LEU A 81 0.17 4.46 2.40
C LEU A 81 -0.89 5.07 3.32
N VAL A 82 -2.17 4.89 2.98
CA VAL A 82 -3.29 5.36 3.82
C VAL A 82 -3.30 4.64 5.16
N GLN A 83 -3.09 3.31 5.15
CA GLN A 83 -3.03 2.52 6.38
C GLN A 83 -1.87 2.99 7.26
N PHE A 84 -0.68 3.14 6.70
CA PHE A 84 0.48 3.64 7.42
C PHE A 84 0.26 5.03 8.02
N ALA A 85 -0.31 5.96 7.25
CA ALA A 85 -0.59 7.31 7.73
C ALA A 85 -1.66 7.30 8.84
N ALA A 86 -2.70 6.46 8.73
CA ALA A 86 -3.72 6.32 9.76
C ALA A 86 -3.14 5.73 11.05
N ASP A 87 -2.30 4.71 10.95
CA ASP A 87 -1.65 4.09 12.11
C ASP A 87 -0.67 5.05 12.79
N ALA A 88 0.10 5.82 12.02
CA ALA A 88 0.95 6.88 12.56
C ALA A 88 0.13 7.95 13.34
N CYS A 89 -1.06 8.30 12.86
CA CYS A 89 -1.97 9.18 13.59
C CYS A 89 -2.53 8.52 14.86
N ARG A 90 -2.84 7.22 14.85
CA ARG A 90 -3.28 6.49 16.06
C ARG A 90 -2.18 6.41 17.11
N ASP A 91 -0.94 6.20 16.69
CA ASP A 91 0.22 6.17 17.59
C ASP A 91 0.46 7.53 18.29
N ALA A 92 -0.03 8.61 17.68
CA ALA A 92 -0.06 9.96 18.23
C ALA A 92 -1.28 10.24 19.14
N ASN A 93 -2.15 9.25 19.36
CA ASN A 93 -3.48 9.37 19.99
C ASN A 93 -4.50 10.22 19.19
N GLU A 94 -4.26 10.47 17.90
CA GLU A 94 -5.12 11.26 17.02
C GLU A 94 -6.08 10.38 16.19
N THR A 95 -6.92 9.59 16.86
CA THR A 95 -7.83 8.61 16.22
C THR A 95 -8.85 9.27 15.30
N ALA A 96 -9.30 10.48 15.61
CA ALA A 96 -10.23 11.22 14.75
C ALA A 96 -9.59 11.59 13.40
N ILE A 97 -8.31 11.97 13.41
CA ILE A 97 -7.56 12.26 12.18
C ILE A 97 -7.29 10.96 11.42
N ALA A 98 -6.90 9.89 12.10
CA ALA A 98 -6.72 8.57 11.49
C ALA A 98 -7.96 8.11 10.72
N GLY A 99 -9.16 8.24 11.31
CA GLY A 99 -10.41 7.91 10.64
C GLY A 99 -10.70 8.76 9.39
N ARG A 100 -10.31 10.04 9.41
CA ARG A 100 -10.44 10.93 8.23
C ARG A 100 -9.47 10.54 7.11
N VAL A 101 -8.26 10.13 7.46
CA VAL A 101 -7.26 9.62 6.50
C VAL A 101 -7.76 8.35 5.83
N GLU A 102 -8.28 7.40 6.60
CA GLU A 102 -8.87 6.16 6.04
C GLU A 102 -10.05 6.45 5.12
N LEU A 103 -10.94 7.36 5.52
CA LEU A 103 -12.08 7.75 4.69
C LEU A 103 -11.61 8.35 3.35
N ALA A 104 -10.64 9.26 3.38
CA ALA A 104 -10.07 9.86 2.17
C ALA A 104 -9.46 8.79 1.25
N GLY A 105 -8.73 7.82 1.82
CA GLY A 105 -8.18 6.70 1.07
C GLY A 105 -9.25 5.84 0.39
N ARG A 106 -10.34 5.53 1.09
CA ARG A 106 -11.47 4.79 0.50
C ARG A 106 -12.09 5.53 -0.68
N ILE A 107 -12.25 6.85 -0.58
CA ILE A 107 -12.75 7.70 -1.68
C ILE A 107 -11.78 7.65 -2.88
N MET A 108 -10.46 7.73 -2.64
CA MET A 108 -9.46 7.61 -3.71
C MET A 108 -9.51 6.24 -4.40
N ILE A 109 -9.66 5.14 -3.65
CA ILE A 109 -9.81 3.79 -4.21
C ILE A 109 -11.05 3.71 -5.10
N VAL A 110 -12.20 4.24 -4.66
CA VAL A 110 -13.44 4.26 -5.46
C VAL A 110 -13.25 5.03 -6.77
N SER A 111 -12.47 6.13 -6.77
CA SER A 111 -12.19 6.89 -7.99
C SER A 111 -11.39 6.08 -9.02
N LEU A 112 -10.55 5.14 -8.58
CA LEU A 112 -9.82 4.21 -9.45
C LEU A 112 -10.69 3.10 -10.03
N CYS A 113 -11.88 2.85 -9.47
CA CYS A 113 -12.81 1.88 -10.05
C CYS A 113 -13.42 2.35 -11.38
N ILE A 114 -13.54 3.66 -11.59
CA ILE A 114 -14.09 4.25 -12.83
C ILE A 114 -13.33 3.79 -14.08
N PRO A 115 -11.99 3.94 -14.18
CA PRO A 115 -11.24 3.48 -15.35
C PRO A 115 -11.30 1.95 -15.53
N CYS A 116 -11.34 1.17 -14.45
CA CYS A 116 -11.53 -0.28 -14.55
C CYS A 116 -12.86 -0.65 -15.21
N ILE A 117 -13.95 0.02 -14.81
CA ILE A 117 -15.28 -0.21 -15.40
C ILE A 117 -15.26 0.17 -16.88
N LYS A 118 -14.64 1.29 -17.25
CA LYS A 118 -14.52 1.73 -18.64
C LYS A 118 -13.79 0.69 -19.51
N GLN A 119 -12.64 0.18 -19.04
CA GLN A 119 -11.88 -0.85 -19.76
C GLN A 119 -12.69 -2.14 -19.94
N ALA A 120 -13.45 -2.56 -18.91
CA ALA A 120 -14.31 -3.73 -19.01
C ALA A 120 -15.43 -3.53 -20.05
N MET A 121 -16.05 -2.34 -20.08
CA MET A 121 -17.08 -2.00 -21.05
C MET A 121 -16.53 -1.97 -22.49
N ASP A 122 -15.35 -1.38 -22.70
CA ASP A 122 -14.68 -1.36 -24.01
C ASP A 122 -14.36 -2.77 -24.50
N MET A 123 -13.95 -3.67 -23.61
CA MET A 123 -13.68 -5.07 -23.96
C MET A 123 -14.96 -5.81 -24.38
N ILE A 124 -16.07 -5.60 -23.67
CA ILE A 124 -17.37 -6.19 -24.01
C ILE A 124 -17.88 -5.62 -25.35
N ALA A 125 -17.76 -4.32 -25.58
CA ALA A 125 -18.18 -3.68 -26.83
C ALA A 125 -17.43 -4.28 -28.04
N ARG A 126 -16.10 -4.45 -27.94
CA ARG A 126 -15.29 -5.07 -29.00
C ARG A 126 -15.71 -6.51 -29.32
N LEU A 127 -16.08 -7.29 -28.29
CA LEU A 127 -16.55 -8.66 -28.49
C LEU A 127 -17.92 -8.70 -29.18
N MET A 128 -18.80 -7.73 -28.91
CA MET A 128 -20.08 -7.62 -29.59
C MET A 128 -19.94 -7.16 -31.05
N GLU A 129 -19.04 -6.21 -31.33
CA GLU A 129 -18.77 -5.74 -32.70
C GLU A 129 -18.07 -6.79 -33.57
N GLY A 130 -17.20 -7.63 -32.98
CA GLY A 130 -16.55 -8.73 -33.70
C GLY A 130 -17.41 -9.98 -33.93
N ALA A 131 -18.66 -9.98 -33.45
CA ALA A 131 -19.61 -11.09 -33.57
C ALA A 131 -20.68 -10.89 -34.69
N GLY A 132 -20.54 -9.85 -35.52
CA GLY A 132 -21.34 -9.59 -36.72
C GLY A 132 -20.50 -9.58 -37.99
#